data_AF-A0A936UA26-F1
#
_entry.id   AF-A0A936UA26-F1
#
_cell.length_a   1.000
_cell.length_b   1.000
_cell.length_c   1.000
_cell.angle_alpha   90.00
_cell.angle_beta   90.00
_cell.angle_gamma   90.00
#
_symmetry.space_group_name_H-M   'P 1'
#
loop_
_entity.id
_entity.type
_entity.pdbx_description
1 polymer ?
#
loop_
_entity_poly.entity_id
_entity_poly.type
_entity_poly.pdbx_seq_one_letter_code
_entity_poly.pdbx_strand_id
1 'polypeptide(L)'
;MNAAFRLALAGVVTLVTLPALSQDARFERRALGAESRSGVRSATGPRALAVGAVSHLLLPTSANANGAYGAVYKTKVSIYNAVDATYQIRIGLSDGTGEIEARYLTIAPYETVTFNNFLQDIFGYSGAGAIDLDSSNANYVFVVSSQVYVDTSSGRYTTSVQFADDLGAVTPSRPGYVVGVSVDGSSRTNIGCASNSPFDQTITFRAFDRFGDVVGSAFSFTLRAWGWAQFAYGSPLFNGGVEIQASQNAVCYGVEVNNASNDGTFQLATPF
;
A
#
# COMPACT_ATOMS: atom_id res chain seq x y z
N MET A 1 55.96 18.81 -31.68
CA MET A 1 54.84 19.51 -31.02
C MET A 1 53.78 18.47 -30.72
N ASN A 2 53.52 18.16 -29.44
CA ASN A 2 52.23 17.67 -28.91
C ASN A 2 52.41 17.36 -27.42
N ALA A 3 51.89 18.26 -26.58
CA ALA A 3 51.90 18.15 -25.13
C ALA A 3 50.70 17.33 -24.65
N ALA A 4 50.95 16.33 -23.81
CA ALA A 4 49.91 15.55 -23.15
C ALA A 4 49.46 16.27 -21.87
N PHE A 5 48.26 16.84 -21.88
CA PHE A 5 47.58 17.35 -20.69
C PHE A 5 46.83 16.19 -20.01
N ARG A 6 47.22 15.85 -18.78
CA ARG A 6 46.44 14.97 -17.89
C ARG A 6 45.61 15.83 -16.97
N LEU A 7 44.30 15.86 -17.20
CA LEU A 7 43.33 16.48 -16.30
C LEU A 7 42.91 15.42 -15.26
N ALA A 8 43.29 15.60 -14.01
CA ALA A 8 42.81 14.78 -12.90
C ALA A 8 41.45 15.32 -12.44
N LEU A 9 40.38 14.57 -12.72
CA LEU A 9 39.05 14.84 -12.18
C LEU A 9 38.98 14.29 -10.75
N ALA A 10 39.01 15.17 -9.75
CA ALA A 10 38.68 14.82 -8.37
C ALA A 10 37.16 14.67 -8.26
N GLY A 11 36.67 13.43 -8.25
CA GLY A 11 35.27 13.13 -8.00
C GLY A 11 34.94 13.34 -6.52
N VAL A 12 34.13 14.35 -6.21
CA VAL A 12 33.50 14.50 -4.90
C VAL A 12 32.43 13.41 -4.79
N VAL A 13 32.68 12.40 -3.95
CA VAL A 13 31.67 11.39 -3.58
C VAL A 13 30.80 12.00 -2.49
N THR A 14 29.61 12.49 -2.86
CA THR A 14 28.58 12.83 -1.89
C THR A 14 28.05 11.53 -1.30
N LEU A 15 28.45 11.19 -0.06
CA LEU A 15 27.79 10.13 0.70
C LEU A 15 26.35 10.57 0.98
N VAL A 16 25.39 9.96 0.30
CA VAL A 16 23.99 10.01 0.70
C VAL A 16 23.88 9.17 1.97
N THR A 17 23.82 9.84 3.14
CA THR A 17 23.53 9.17 4.40
C THR A 17 22.09 8.67 4.35
N LEU A 18 21.92 7.35 4.22
CA LEU A 18 20.61 6.73 4.39
C LEU A 18 20.13 6.99 5.83
N PRO A 19 18.83 7.24 6.06
CA PRO A 19 18.29 7.34 7.40
C PRO A 19 18.55 6.03 8.16
N ALA A 20 18.90 6.16 9.44
CA ALA A 20 19.24 4.99 10.26
C ALA A 20 18.00 4.12 10.46
N LEU A 21 18.05 2.89 9.95
CA LEU A 21 17.10 1.83 10.27
C LEU A 21 17.58 1.09 11.52
N SER A 22 16.75 1.01 12.56
CA SER A 22 17.03 0.19 13.75
C SER A 22 15.98 -0.91 13.92
N GLN A 23 16.21 -1.82 14.87
CA GLN A 23 15.18 -2.73 15.41
C GLN A 23 14.91 -2.29 16.86
N ASP A 24 13.76 -1.67 17.14
CA ASP A 24 13.32 -1.39 18.51
C ASP A 24 12.15 -2.31 18.87
N ALA A 25 12.37 -3.25 19.78
CA ALA A 25 11.38 -4.26 20.15
C ALA A 25 10.17 -3.70 20.94
N ARG A 26 10.12 -2.40 21.22
CA ARG A 26 9.06 -1.78 22.05
C ARG A 26 7.79 -1.39 21.28
N PHE A 27 7.79 -1.50 19.95
CA PHE A 27 6.67 -1.09 19.11
C PHE A 27 5.98 -2.30 18.47
N GLU A 28 4.90 -2.76 19.10
CA GLU A 28 4.00 -3.76 18.53
C GLU A 28 3.08 -3.13 17.48
N ARG A 29 2.68 -3.92 16.47
CA ARG A 29 1.68 -3.51 15.49
C ARG A 29 0.34 -3.26 16.20
N ARG A 30 -0.32 -2.16 15.85
CA ARG A 30 -1.68 -1.85 16.30
C ARG A 30 -2.65 -2.08 15.15
N ALA A 31 -3.94 -2.23 15.45
CA ALA A 31 -4.97 -2.23 14.41
C ALA A 31 -5.25 -0.78 13.97
N LEU A 32 -5.44 -0.53 12.68
CA LEU A 32 -5.83 0.80 12.17
C LEU A 32 -7.04 1.34 12.92
N GLY A 33 -7.01 2.61 13.29
CA GLY A 33 -8.07 3.28 14.03
C GLY A 33 -8.06 3.01 15.53
N ALA A 34 -7.06 2.31 16.08
CA ALA A 34 -6.90 2.20 17.54
C ALA A 34 -6.72 3.58 18.18
N GLU A 35 -6.00 4.49 17.51
CA GLU A 35 -5.84 5.89 17.88
C GLU A 35 -7.15 6.69 17.88
N SER A 36 -8.04 6.42 16.92
CA SER A 36 -9.36 7.07 16.84
C SER A 36 -10.33 6.65 17.95
N ARG A 37 -10.08 5.51 18.61
CA ARG A 37 -10.98 4.95 19.64
C ARG A 37 -10.68 5.44 21.06
N SER A 38 -9.45 5.88 21.33
CA SER A 38 -9.00 6.21 22.69
C SER A 38 -9.36 7.63 23.15
N GLY A 39 -9.90 8.47 22.27
CA GLY A 39 -10.50 9.75 22.63
C GLY A 39 -11.85 9.86 21.96
N VAL A 40 -12.91 10.11 22.73
CA VAL A 40 -14.14 10.67 22.18
C VAL A 40 -13.72 11.89 21.37
N ARG A 41 -13.75 11.79 20.03
CA ARG A 41 -13.47 12.91 19.13
C ARG A 41 -14.43 14.02 19.53
N SER A 42 -13.93 15.00 20.28
CA SER A 42 -14.78 16.03 20.88
C SER A 42 -15.42 16.82 19.74
N ALA A 43 -16.75 16.75 19.65
CA ALA A 43 -17.56 17.28 18.55
C ALA A 43 -17.57 18.83 18.45
N THR A 44 -16.74 19.53 19.22
CA THR A 44 -16.84 20.98 19.46
C THR A 44 -15.67 21.80 18.90
N GLY A 45 -14.70 21.19 18.20
CA GLY A 45 -13.64 21.92 17.51
C GLY A 45 -13.87 22.00 15.99
N PRO A 46 -13.92 23.19 15.35
CA PRO A 46 -13.86 23.26 13.91
C PRO A 46 -12.42 22.97 13.46
N ARG A 47 -12.14 21.75 12.99
CA ARG A 47 -10.98 21.48 12.15
C ARG A 47 -11.34 20.50 11.05
N ALA A 48 -11.07 20.91 9.82
CA ALA A 48 -11.13 20.07 8.64
C ALA A 48 -10.31 18.80 8.90
N LEU A 49 -10.86 17.64 8.51
CA LEU A 49 -10.06 16.47 8.22
C LEU A 49 -9.03 16.92 7.17
N ALA A 50 -7.79 17.18 7.59
CA ALA A 50 -6.71 17.34 6.65
C ALA A 50 -6.45 15.94 6.09
N VAL A 51 -7.17 15.59 5.02
CA VAL A 51 -6.85 14.44 4.17
C VAL A 51 -5.37 14.61 3.78
N GLY A 52 -4.48 13.85 4.41
CA GLY A 52 -3.05 13.96 4.15
C GLY A 52 -2.13 13.44 5.25
N ALA A 53 -2.28 13.90 6.49
CA ALA A 53 -1.36 13.56 7.58
C ALA A 53 -2.03 12.61 8.60
N VAL A 54 -1.38 11.48 8.88
CA VAL A 54 -1.89 10.41 9.75
C VAL A 54 -0.77 9.83 10.62
N SER A 55 -1.12 9.22 11.75
CA SER A 55 -0.15 8.53 12.62
C SER A 55 -0.06 7.03 12.34
N HIS A 56 -1.06 6.46 11.67
CA HIS A 56 -1.12 5.05 11.30
C HIS A 56 -1.85 4.91 9.97
N LEU A 57 -1.27 4.17 9.04
CA LEU A 57 -1.91 3.81 7.78
C LEU A 57 -1.45 2.44 7.28
N LEU A 58 -2.24 1.87 6.38
CA LEU A 58 -1.92 0.62 5.68
C LEU A 58 -1.94 0.86 4.17
N LEU A 59 -0.80 0.62 3.52
CA LEU A 59 -0.75 0.46 2.07
C LEU A 59 -1.16 -0.98 1.78
N PRO A 60 -2.33 -1.22 1.16
CA PRO A 60 -2.87 -2.56 1.05
C PRO A 60 -2.16 -3.40 -0.01
N THR A 61 -1.28 -2.80 -0.81
CA THR A 61 -0.48 -3.51 -1.80
C THR A 61 0.83 -2.78 -2.09
N SER A 62 1.82 -3.57 -2.47
CA SER A 62 3.16 -3.15 -2.85
C SER A 62 3.83 -4.30 -3.61
N ALA A 63 4.83 -3.98 -4.41
CA ALA A 63 5.50 -4.93 -5.28
C ALA A 63 7.00 -4.62 -5.43
N ASN A 64 7.79 -5.69 -5.43
CA ASN A 64 9.12 -5.82 -6.00
C ASN A 64 9.15 -7.19 -6.69
N ALA A 65 8.40 -7.33 -7.77
CA ALA A 65 8.05 -8.62 -8.34
C ALA A 65 7.93 -8.59 -9.86
N ASN A 66 8.21 -9.73 -10.48
CA ASN A 66 7.94 -9.95 -11.89
C ASN A 66 6.42 -10.10 -12.10
N GLY A 67 5.90 -9.36 -13.07
CA GLY A 67 4.53 -9.44 -13.55
C GLY A 67 4.43 -10.22 -14.87
N ALA A 68 3.23 -10.21 -15.44
CA ALA A 68 3.03 -10.71 -16.80
C ALA A 68 3.77 -9.85 -17.84
N TYR A 69 4.02 -10.42 -19.01
CA TYR A 69 4.60 -9.72 -20.16
C TYR A 69 5.97 -9.04 -19.87
N GLY A 70 6.76 -9.63 -18.97
CA GLY A 70 8.10 -9.13 -18.63
C GLY A 70 8.11 -7.87 -17.76
N ALA A 71 6.97 -7.45 -17.21
CA ALA A 71 6.92 -6.34 -16.28
C ALA A 71 7.73 -6.65 -15.01
N VAL A 72 8.45 -5.66 -14.50
CA VAL A 72 9.07 -5.71 -13.17
C VAL A 72 8.48 -4.57 -12.36
N TYR A 73 7.53 -4.90 -11.50
CA TYR A 73 6.82 -3.94 -10.67
C TYR A 73 7.66 -3.55 -9.46
N LYS A 74 7.72 -2.25 -9.18
CA LYS A 74 8.40 -1.68 -8.01
C LYS A 74 7.48 -0.68 -7.31
N THR A 75 7.48 -0.68 -5.98
CA THR A 75 6.77 0.34 -5.20
C THR A 75 7.72 1.47 -4.83
N LYS A 76 7.38 2.69 -5.25
CA LYS A 76 7.98 3.92 -4.74
C LYS A 76 7.11 4.45 -3.60
N VAL A 77 7.74 4.84 -2.50
CA VAL A 77 7.07 5.50 -1.37
C VAL A 77 7.86 6.73 -0.98
N SER A 78 7.16 7.84 -0.76
CA SER A 78 7.69 9.06 -0.15
C SER A 78 6.95 9.31 1.17
N ILE A 79 7.70 9.53 2.24
CA ILE A 79 7.20 9.77 3.59
C ILE A 79 7.69 11.15 4.04
N TYR A 80 6.78 12.01 4.48
CA TYR A 80 7.07 13.34 5.00
C TYR A 80 6.65 13.46 6.47
N ASN A 81 7.56 13.89 7.32
CA ASN A 81 7.25 14.24 8.71
C ASN A 81 6.50 15.59 8.75
N ALA A 82 5.26 15.59 9.22
CA ALA A 82 4.43 16.79 9.26
C ALA A 82 4.49 17.56 10.60
N VAL A 83 5.39 17.17 11.52
CA VAL A 83 5.50 17.76 12.86
C VAL A 83 6.92 18.26 13.16
N ASP A 84 7.01 19.22 14.09
CA ASP A 84 8.28 19.80 14.56
C ASP A 84 8.95 18.91 15.63
N ALA A 85 9.12 17.62 15.33
CA ALA A 85 9.75 16.66 16.23
C ALA A 85 10.39 15.50 15.45
N THR A 86 11.54 15.02 15.92
CA THR A 86 12.10 13.74 15.48
C THR A 86 11.36 12.61 16.17
N TYR A 87 10.93 11.60 15.41
CA TYR A 87 10.35 10.37 15.96
C TYR A 87 10.63 9.18 15.04
N GLN A 88 10.17 7.99 15.47
CA GLN A 88 10.28 6.77 14.70
C GLN A 88 8.94 6.36 14.12
N ILE A 89 8.97 5.86 12.88
CA ILE A 89 7.86 5.19 12.22
C ILE A 89 8.20 3.72 12.13
N ARG A 90 7.35 2.87 12.69
CA ARG A 90 7.36 1.42 12.46
C ARG A 90 6.91 1.15 11.02
N ILE A 91 7.67 0.35 10.30
CA ILE A 91 7.40 -0.10 8.94
C ILE A 91 7.27 -1.62 8.97
N GLY A 92 6.04 -2.14 8.91
CA GLY A 92 5.75 -3.57 8.83
C GLY A 92 5.53 -4.04 7.39
N LEU A 93 6.08 -5.19 7.04
CA LEU A 93 5.84 -5.88 5.76
C LEU A 93 5.04 -7.15 6.02
N SER A 94 3.97 -7.33 5.26
CA SER A 94 3.11 -8.51 5.34
C SER A 94 2.96 -9.23 4.00
N ASP A 95 2.89 -10.56 4.02
CA ASP A 95 2.63 -11.41 2.87
C ASP A 95 1.49 -12.42 3.16
N GLY A 96 1.34 -13.45 2.32
CA GLY A 96 0.30 -14.48 2.47
C GLY A 96 0.31 -15.27 3.78
N THR A 97 1.41 -15.20 4.54
CA THR A 97 1.60 -15.91 5.80
C THR A 97 1.34 -15.05 7.05
N GLY A 98 1.28 -13.72 6.89
CA GLY A 98 1.15 -12.78 8.00
C GLY A 98 2.10 -11.60 7.85
N GLU A 99 2.36 -10.89 8.95
CA GLU A 99 3.50 -9.97 9.01
C GLU A 99 4.80 -10.76 9.12
N ILE A 100 5.73 -10.50 8.21
CA ILE A 100 6.99 -11.26 8.10
C ILE A 100 8.19 -10.48 8.63
N GLU A 101 8.12 -9.15 8.63
CA GLU A 101 9.22 -8.31 9.08
C GLU A 101 8.76 -6.92 9.49
N ALA A 102 9.47 -6.30 10.45
CA ALA A 102 9.32 -4.90 10.78
C ALA A 102 10.70 -4.19 10.86
N ARG A 103 10.72 -2.91 10.49
CA ARG A 103 11.86 -1.99 10.58
C ARG A 103 11.41 -0.64 11.12
N TYR A 104 12.35 0.18 11.58
CA TYR A 104 12.04 1.49 12.16
C TYR A 104 12.77 2.59 11.42
N LEU A 105 12.02 3.56 10.91
CA LEU A 105 12.56 4.76 10.26
C LEU A 105 12.55 5.91 11.26
N THR A 106 13.74 6.39 11.64
CA THR A 106 13.85 7.67 12.34
C THR A 106 13.74 8.80 11.31
N ILE A 107 12.83 9.74 11.52
CA ILE A 107 12.59 10.86 10.60
C ILE A 107 12.65 12.18 11.36
N ALA A 108 13.49 13.11 10.89
CA ALA A 108 13.67 14.43 11.48
C ALA A 108 12.49 15.36 11.16
N PRO A 109 12.34 16.49 11.89
CA PRO A 109 11.28 17.47 11.64
C PRO A 109 11.26 17.90 10.17
N TYR A 110 10.08 17.83 9.54
CA TYR A 110 9.88 18.26 8.14
C TYR A 110 10.77 17.54 7.11
N GLU A 111 11.39 16.44 7.47
CA GLU A 111 12.17 15.62 6.55
C GLU A 111 11.24 14.87 5.59
N THR A 112 11.65 14.78 4.33
CA THR A 112 11.04 13.88 3.34
C THR A 112 12.04 12.79 2.98
N VAL A 113 11.65 11.54 3.17
CA VAL A 113 12.43 10.37 2.74
C VAL A 113 11.71 9.70 1.58
N THR A 114 12.44 9.35 0.52
CA THR A 114 11.89 8.66 -0.65
C THR A 114 12.66 7.39 -0.97
N PHE A 115 11.94 6.30 -1.17
CA PHE A 115 12.45 5.01 -1.59
C PHE A 115 11.93 4.68 -2.98
N ASN A 116 12.80 4.34 -3.92
CA ASN A 116 12.40 4.03 -5.29
C ASN A 116 11.99 2.57 -5.46
N ASN A 117 12.43 1.69 -4.56
CA ASN A 117 11.97 0.32 -4.47
C ASN A 117 11.83 -0.04 -2.99
N PHE A 118 10.74 0.41 -2.37
CA PHE A 118 10.53 0.35 -0.92
C PHE A 118 10.76 -1.04 -0.32
N LEU A 119 10.32 -2.10 -1.00
CA LEU A 119 10.46 -3.47 -0.53
C LEU A 119 11.93 -3.93 -0.54
N GLN A 120 12.67 -3.58 -1.58
CA GLN A 120 14.10 -3.88 -1.66
C GLN A 120 14.93 -3.00 -0.71
N ASP A 121 14.64 -1.71 -0.67
CA ASP A 121 15.44 -0.71 0.03
C ASP A 121 15.32 -0.86 1.56
N ILE A 122 14.14 -1.26 2.07
CA ILE A 122 13.89 -1.44 3.51
C ILE A 122 14.12 -2.88 3.97
N PHE A 123 13.63 -3.87 3.21
CA PHE A 123 13.53 -5.26 3.65
C PHE A 123 14.44 -6.22 2.86
N GLY A 124 15.05 -5.78 1.76
CA GLY A 124 15.72 -6.68 0.82
C GLY A 124 14.76 -7.72 0.20
N TYR A 125 13.46 -7.41 0.16
CA TYR A 125 12.41 -8.37 -0.15
C TYR A 125 12.00 -8.33 -1.64
N SER A 126 11.88 -9.50 -2.25
CA SER A 126 11.33 -9.71 -3.59
C SER A 126 9.98 -10.43 -3.48
N GLY A 127 8.93 -9.83 -4.01
CA GLY A 127 7.56 -10.33 -3.87
C GLY A 127 6.55 -9.19 -3.89
N ALA A 128 5.36 -9.46 -3.36
CA ALA A 128 4.31 -8.47 -3.18
C ALA A 128 3.71 -8.62 -1.77
N GLY A 129 3.14 -7.54 -1.25
CA GLY A 129 2.70 -7.52 0.14
C GLY A 129 2.00 -6.23 0.54
N ALA A 130 1.60 -6.14 1.80
CA ALA A 130 1.09 -4.91 2.40
C ALA A 130 2.17 -4.24 3.26
N ILE A 131 2.11 -2.91 3.36
CA ILE A 131 3.00 -2.10 4.20
C ILE A 131 2.18 -1.38 5.27
N ASP A 132 2.48 -1.66 6.53
CA ASP A 132 1.94 -1.00 7.73
C ASP A 132 2.91 0.11 8.17
N LEU A 133 2.43 1.34 8.30
CA LEU A 133 3.22 2.48 8.78
C LEU A 133 2.59 3.02 10.05
N ASP A 134 3.26 2.93 11.19
CA ASP A 134 2.73 3.35 12.49
C ASP A 134 3.75 4.16 13.28
N SER A 135 3.43 5.41 13.64
CA SER A 135 4.27 6.23 14.52
C SER A 135 4.07 5.93 16.00
N SER A 136 3.14 5.04 16.34
CA SER A 136 2.67 4.65 17.69
C SER A 136 2.04 5.79 18.52
N ASN A 137 2.07 7.02 18.02
CA ASN A 137 1.66 8.21 18.75
C ASN A 137 0.79 9.10 17.86
N ALA A 138 -0.44 9.36 18.29
CA ALA A 138 -1.42 10.16 17.54
C ALA A 138 -0.96 11.61 17.27
N ASN A 139 0.02 12.12 18.04
CA ASN A 139 0.60 13.45 17.82
C ASN A 139 1.77 13.46 16.83
N TYR A 140 2.29 12.29 16.44
CA TYR A 140 3.37 12.15 15.47
C TYR A 140 2.79 11.71 14.13
N VAL A 141 2.41 12.69 13.32
CA VAL A 141 1.73 12.47 12.04
C VAL A 141 2.67 12.66 10.86
N PHE A 142 2.49 11.84 9.84
CA PHE A 142 3.25 11.87 8.60
C PHE A 142 2.33 11.82 7.37
N VAL A 143 2.83 12.30 6.25
CA VAL A 143 2.15 12.24 4.94
C VAL A 143 2.85 11.19 4.08
N VAL A 144 2.07 10.41 3.35
CA VAL A 144 2.60 9.37 2.45
C VAL A 144 2.08 9.55 1.02
N SER A 145 2.99 9.43 0.07
CA SER A 145 2.67 9.22 -1.34
C SER A 145 3.24 7.87 -1.77
N SER A 146 2.45 7.07 -2.48
CA SER A 146 2.88 5.76 -2.94
C SER A 146 2.38 5.43 -4.34
N GLN A 147 3.23 4.74 -5.10
CA GLN A 147 2.90 4.28 -6.43
C GLN A 147 3.61 2.96 -6.72
N VAL A 148 2.92 2.06 -7.42
CA VAL A 148 3.55 0.94 -8.10
C VAL A 148 3.88 1.38 -9.52
N TYR A 149 5.07 1.09 -10.00
CA TYR A 149 5.47 1.45 -11.36
C TYR A 149 6.22 0.31 -12.04
N VAL A 150 6.24 0.38 -13.37
CA VAL A 150 7.05 -0.47 -14.25
C VAL A 150 7.82 0.43 -15.21
N ASP A 151 9.11 0.15 -15.38
CA ASP A 151 9.94 0.77 -16.40
C ASP A 151 9.97 -0.10 -17.65
N THR A 152 9.68 0.49 -18.81
CA THR A 152 9.69 -0.18 -20.11
C THR A 152 10.58 0.60 -21.09
N SER A 153 10.85 0.04 -22.28
CA SER A 153 11.51 0.77 -23.35
C SER A 153 10.72 2.01 -23.81
N SER A 154 9.41 2.04 -23.60
CA SER A 154 8.52 3.14 -23.98
C SER A 154 8.34 4.19 -22.88
N GLY A 155 8.98 4.00 -21.72
CA GLY A 155 8.89 4.88 -20.55
C GLY A 155 8.33 4.17 -19.32
N ARG A 156 8.00 4.98 -18.31
CA ARG A 156 7.47 4.52 -17.02
C ARG A 156 5.96 4.62 -16.98
N TYR A 157 5.30 3.53 -16.60
CA TYR A 157 3.88 3.50 -16.26
C TYR A 157 3.72 3.42 -14.75
N THR A 158 2.74 4.15 -14.20
CA THR A 158 2.59 4.33 -12.76
C THR A 158 1.14 4.20 -12.33
N THR A 159 0.92 3.37 -11.33
CA THR A 159 -0.35 3.23 -10.64
C THR A 159 -0.22 3.84 -9.25
N SER A 160 -0.94 4.93 -8.99
CA SER A 160 -1.01 5.51 -7.64
C SER A 160 -1.72 4.52 -6.72
N VAL A 161 -1.12 4.22 -5.56
CA VAL A 161 -1.72 3.33 -4.56
C VAL A 161 -2.21 4.20 -3.41
N GLN A 162 -3.52 4.14 -3.17
CA GLN A 162 -4.12 4.82 -2.03
C GLN A 162 -3.94 3.94 -0.79
N PHE A 163 -3.52 4.55 0.31
CA PHE A 163 -3.55 3.90 1.60
C PHE A 163 -4.94 4.00 2.22
N ALA A 164 -5.21 3.13 3.19
CA ALA A 164 -6.36 3.28 4.06
C ALA A 164 -5.92 3.73 5.46
N ASP A 165 -6.73 4.61 6.03
CA ASP A 165 -6.81 4.90 7.45
C ASP A 165 -7.99 4.13 8.09
N ASP A 166 -8.47 4.60 9.25
CA ASP A 166 -9.59 4.01 9.96
C ASP A 166 -10.91 3.97 9.16
N LEU A 167 -11.08 4.87 8.17
CA LEU A 167 -12.30 4.95 7.37
C LEU A 167 -12.31 3.95 6.20
N GLY A 168 -11.15 3.58 5.68
CA GLY A 168 -11.01 2.68 4.52
C GLY A 168 -11.17 1.19 4.82
N ALA A 169 -11.38 0.79 6.08
CA ALA A 169 -11.48 -0.61 6.46
C ALA A 169 -12.87 -1.23 6.13
N VAL A 170 -12.83 -2.36 5.44
CA VAL A 170 -13.95 -3.33 5.32
C VAL A 170 -14.05 -4.08 6.65
N THR A 171 -15.26 -4.18 7.20
CA THR A 171 -15.51 -4.83 8.50
C THR A 171 -16.71 -5.78 8.40
N PRO A 172 -16.93 -6.67 9.39
CA PRO A 172 -18.07 -7.60 9.35
C PRO A 172 -19.43 -6.93 9.24
N SER A 173 -19.56 -5.70 9.73
CA SER A 173 -20.79 -4.92 9.67
C SER A 173 -20.88 -3.95 8.49
N ARG A 174 -19.83 -3.87 7.66
CA ARG A 174 -19.71 -2.87 6.59
C ARG A 174 -18.91 -3.45 5.40
N PRO A 175 -19.59 -4.06 4.42
CA PRO A 175 -18.94 -4.61 3.23
C PRO A 175 -18.26 -3.49 2.40
N GLY A 176 -17.23 -3.86 1.66
CA GLY A 176 -16.52 -2.96 0.75
C GLY A 176 -16.95 -3.17 -0.70
N TYR A 177 -16.87 -2.12 -1.51
CA TYR A 177 -17.13 -2.18 -2.94
C TYR A 177 -15.96 -1.63 -3.75
N VAL A 178 -15.52 -2.41 -4.74
CA VAL A 178 -14.66 -1.97 -5.83
C VAL A 178 -15.57 -1.82 -7.07
N VAL A 179 -15.52 -0.69 -7.76
CA VAL A 179 -16.47 -0.36 -8.84
C VAL A 179 -15.76 0.12 -10.09
N GLY A 180 -16.34 -0.18 -11.25
CA GLY A 180 -15.77 0.19 -12.54
C GLY A 180 -14.56 -0.66 -12.91
N VAL A 181 -14.61 -1.97 -12.63
CA VAL A 181 -13.59 -2.93 -13.04
C VAL A 181 -14.00 -3.68 -14.29
N SER A 182 -13.01 -3.98 -15.13
CA SER A 182 -13.16 -4.77 -16.35
C SER A 182 -12.14 -5.90 -16.45
N VAL A 183 -12.56 -7.00 -17.10
CA VAL A 183 -11.74 -8.16 -17.44
C VAL A 183 -12.13 -8.60 -18.85
N ASP A 184 -11.21 -8.42 -19.79
CA ASP A 184 -11.37 -8.77 -21.19
C ASP A 184 -10.01 -9.08 -21.86
N GLY A 185 -9.96 -9.14 -23.20
CA GLY A 185 -8.70 -9.39 -23.90
C GLY A 185 -7.64 -8.28 -23.71
N SER A 186 -8.06 -7.07 -23.38
CA SER A 186 -7.21 -5.89 -23.23
C SER A 186 -6.86 -5.58 -21.77
N SER A 187 -7.67 -6.02 -20.81
CA SER A 187 -7.57 -5.69 -19.40
C SER A 187 -7.68 -6.94 -18.52
N ARG A 188 -6.93 -6.96 -17.42
CA ARG A 188 -7.08 -7.96 -16.34
C ARG A 188 -7.33 -7.24 -15.02
N THR A 189 -8.16 -7.81 -14.16
CA THR A 189 -8.37 -7.26 -12.82
C THR A 189 -7.79 -8.19 -11.77
N ASN A 190 -7.02 -7.64 -10.84
CA ASN A 190 -6.67 -8.32 -9.61
C ASN A 190 -7.44 -7.70 -8.44
N ILE A 191 -7.84 -8.53 -7.50
CA ILE A 191 -8.53 -8.11 -6.27
C ILE A 191 -7.69 -8.64 -5.12
N GLY A 192 -7.44 -7.80 -4.12
CA GLY A 192 -6.63 -8.18 -2.97
C GLY A 192 -7.11 -7.53 -1.69
N CYS A 193 -6.61 -8.06 -0.58
CA CYS A 193 -6.87 -7.56 0.76
C CYS A 193 -5.62 -7.68 1.63
N ALA A 194 -5.43 -6.70 2.49
CA ALA A 194 -4.50 -6.70 3.59
C ALA A 194 -5.28 -6.79 4.91
N SER A 195 -4.88 -7.70 5.79
CA SER A 195 -5.52 -7.92 7.08
C SER A 195 -5.12 -6.80 8.03
N ASN A 196 -6.13 -6.22 8.68
CA ASN A 196 -5.94 -5.28 9.78
C ASN A 196 -6.46 -5.91 11.09
N SER A 197 -6.16 -7.19 11.29
CA SER A 197 -6.65 -7.99 12.40
C SER A 197 -5.56 -8.96 12.88
N PRO A 198 -5.45 -9.19 14.20
CA PRO A 198 -4.59 -10.23 14.77
C PRO A 198 -5.18 -11.65 14.63
N PHE A 199 -6.33 -11.78 13.97
CA PHE A 199 -7.00 -13.05 13.74
C PHE A 199 -7.10 -13.33 12.24
N ASP A 200 -6.97 -14.61 11.88
CA ASP A 200 -7.32 -15.11 10.56
C ASP A 200 -8.77 -14.75 10.24
N GLN A 201 -9.04 -14.42 8.98
CA GLN A 201 -10.35 -13.98 8.53
C GLN A 201 -10.73 -14.56 7.18
N THR A 202 -12.01 -14.79 6.96
CA THR A 202 -12.55 -15.16 5.67
C THR A 202 -12.90 -13.88 4.91
N ILE A 203 -12.36 -13.76 3.70
CA ILE A 203 -12.75 -12.74 2.73
C ILE A 203 -13.61 -13.42 1.68
N THR A 204 -14.74 -12.82 1.34
CA THR A 204 -15.65 -13.27 0.28
C THR A 204 -15.84 -12.17 -0.74
N PHE A 205 -15.62 -12.48 -2.00
CA PHE A 205 -15.85 -11.61 -3.14
C PHE A 205 -17.09 -12.06 -3.92
N ARG A 206 -17.93 -11.10 -4.30
CA ARG A 206 -19.06 -11.31 -5.19
C ARG A 206 -19.07 -10.24 -6.27
N ALA A 207 -19.05 -10.67 -7.53
CA ALA A 207 -19.05 -9.75 -8.65
C ALA A 207 -20.45 -9.51 -9.20
N PHE A 208 -20.65 -8.31 -9.71
CA PHE A 208 -21.86 -7.83 -10.34
C PHE A 208 -21.48 -7.16 -11.65
N ASP A 209 -22.25 -7.39 -12.71
CA ASP A 209 -22.09 -6.64 -13.95
C ASP A 209 -22.59 -5.20 -13.79
N ARG A 210 -22.52 -4.42 -14.89
CA ARG A 210 -22.98 -3.02 -14.92
C ARG A 210 -24.49 -2.85 -14.69
N PHE A 211 -25.28 -3.91 -14.77
CA PHE A 211 -26.73 -3.89 -14.54
C PHE A 211 -27.10 -4.35 -13.12
N GLY A 212 -26.12 -4.84 -12.36
CA GLY A 212 -26.32 -5.37 -11.02
C GLY A 212 -26.60 -6.87 -10.99
N ASP A 213 -26.48 -7.57 -12.11
CA ASP A 213 -26.63 -9.02 -12.17
C ASP A 213 -25.36 -9.71 -11.69
N VAL A 214 -25.52 -10.79 -10.93
CA VAL A 214 -24.40 -11.53 -10.34
C VAL A 214 -23.60 -12.23 -11.45
N VAL A 215 -22.28 -12.00 -11.45
CA VAL A 215 -21.37 -12.62 -12.42
C VAL A 215 -20.58 -13.74 -11.75
N GLY A 216 -20.84 -14.97 -12.19
CA GLY A 216 -20.18 -16.17 -11.67
C GLY A 216 -20.58 -16.52 -10.24
N SER A 217 -19.78 -17.37 -9.59
CA SER A 217 -19.95 -17.73 -8.19
C SER A 217 -19.13 -16.82 -7.29
N ALA A 218 -19.59 -16.63 -6.05
CA ALA A 218 -18.77 -15.99 -5.03
C ALA A 218 -17.48 -16.79 -4.80
N PHE A 219 -16.39 -16.08 -4.54
CA PHE A 219 -15.08 -16.65 -4.24
C PHE A 219 -14.68 -16.25 -2.82
N SER A 220 -14.22 -17.23 -2.03
CA SER A 220 -13.77 -16.97 -0.65
C SER A 220 -12.40 -17.57 -0.41
N PHE A 221 -11.62 -16.92 0.46
CA PHE A 221 -10.33 -17.42 0.92
C PHE A 221 -10.07 -17.00 2.37
N THR A 222 -9.13 -17.69 3.01
CA THR A 222 -8.61 -17.31 4.32
C THR A 222 -7.48 -16.32 4.15
N LEU A 223 -7.66 -15.11 4.68
CA LEU A 223 -6.62 -14.11 4.84
C LEU A 223 -6.04 -14.26 6.26
N ARG A 224 -4.74 -14.50 6.37
CA ARG A 224 -4.08 -14.68 7.67
C ARG A 224 -4.13 -13.43 8.52
N ALA A 225 -4.03 -13.60 9.84
CA ALA A 225 -3.76 -12.53 10.78
C ALA A 225 -2.61 -11.66 10.27
N TRP A 226 -2.85 -10.36 10.15
CA TRP A 226 -1.89 -9.40 9.60
C TRP A 226 -1.36 -9.69 8.18
N GLY A 227 -1.90 -10.68 7.48
CA GLY A 227 -1.42 -11.11 6.17
C GLY A 227 -1.95 -10.28 5.00
N TRP A 228 -1.51 -10.64 3.80
CA TRP A 228 -1.88 -10.03 2.53
C TRP A 228 -2.12 -11.10 1.47
N ALA A 229 -3.15 -10.93 0.65
CA ALA A 229 -3.37 -11.80 -0.50
C ALA A 229 -3.97 -11.02 -1.67
N GLN A 230 -3.66 -11.48 -2.89
CA GLN A 230 -4.21 -10.95 -4.14
C GLN A 230 -4.51 -12.11 -5.10
N PHE A 231 -5.62 -11.99 -5.81
CA PHE A 231 -6.08 -12.98 -6.79
C PHE A 231 -6.46 -12.29 -8.10
N ALA A 232 -6.21 -12.96 -9.22
CA ALA A 232 -6.76 -12.55 -10.50
C ALA A 232 -8.27 -12.86 -10.55
N TYR A 233 -9.08 -11.89 -10.95
CA TYR A 233 -10.48 -12.13 -11.27
C TYR A 233 -10.57 -12.78 -12.66
N GLY A 234 -11.06 -14.03 -12.70
CA GLY A 234 -10.98 -14.86 -13.90
C GLY A 234 -12.19 -14.80 -14.84
N SER A 235 -13.29 -14.20 -14.42
CA SER A 235 -14.51 -14.13 -15.23
C SER A 235 -14.53 -12.82 -16.04
N PRO A 236 -15.09 -12.82 -17.27
CA PRO A 236 -15.32 -11.59 -17.99
C PRO A 236 -16.19 -10.63 -17.19
N LEU A 237 -15.78 -9.37 -17.15
CA LEU A 237 -16.49 -8.29 -16.47
C LEU A 237 -16.31 -7.02 -17.27
N PHE A 238 -17.34 -6.18 -17.36
CA PHE A 238 -17.25 -4.93 -18.09
C PHE A 238 -17.93 -3.81 -17.30
N ASN A 239 -17.11 -2.87 -16.81
CA ASN A 239 -17.56 -1.80 -15.91
C ASN A 239 -18.44 -2.32 -14.76
N GLY A 240 -18.06 -3.47 -14.20
CA GLY A 240 -18.79 -4.13 -13.13
C GLY A 240 -18.35 -3.64 -11.74
N GLY A 241 -18.91 -4.28 -10.72
CA GLY A 241 -18.54 -4.07 -9.32
C GLY A 241 -18.19 -5.38 -8.63
N VAL A 242 -17.40 -5.29 -7.57
CA VAL A 242 -17.08 -6.40 -6.66
C VAL A 242 -17.44 -5.97 -5.25
N GLU A 243 -18.41 -6.65 -4.67
CA GLU A 243 -18.69 -6.61 -3.24
C GLU A 243 -17.69 -7.51 -2.51
N ILE A 244 -17.20 -7.01 -1.38
CA ILE A 244 -16.20 -7.64 -0.54
C ILE A 244 -16.74 -7.70 0.89
N GLN A 245 -16.88 -8.92 1.41
CA GLN A 245 -17.25 -9.17 2.79
C GLN A 245 -16.04 -9.73 3.53
N ALA A 246 -15.82 -9.27 4.76
CA ALA A 246 -14.71 -9.70 5.60
C ALA A 246 -15.23 -10.11 6.97
N SER A 247 -14.76 -11.25 7.49
CA SER A 247 -15.12 -11.70 8.84
C SER A 247 -14.34 -10.99 9.95
N GLN A 248 -13.33 -10.18 9.60
CA GLN A 248 -12.61 -9.26 10.49
C GLN A 248 -12.34 -7.95 9.73
N ASN A 249 -11.54 -7.05 10.32
CA ASN A 249 -11.12 -5.82 9.64
C ASN A 249 -10.07 -6.14 8.56
N ALA A 250 -10.31 -5.64 7.34
CA ALA A 250 -9.39 -5.73 6.22
C ALA A 250 -9.41 -4.44 5.41
N VAL A 251 -8.32 -4.16 4.70
CA VAL A 251 -8.25 -3.13 3.67
C VAL A 251 -8.15 -3.84 2.33
N CYS A 252 -9.18 -3.69 1.51
CA CYS A 252 -9.27 -4.38 0.23
C CYS A 252 -9.21 -3.40 -0.94
N TYR A 253 -8.88 -3.91 -2.11
CA TYR A 253 -8.69 -3.12 -3.33
C TYR A 253 -8.92 -3.96 -4.58
N GLY A 254 -9.16 -3.27 -5.68
CA GLY A 254 -9.01 -3.79 -7.03
C GLY A 254 -7.95 -3.03 -7.79
N VAL A 255 -7.30 -3.71 -8.75
CA VAL A 255 -6.45 -3.07 -9.74
C VAL A 255 -6.76 -3.66 -11.11
N GLU A 256 -7.32 -2.83 -11.99
CA GLU A 256 -7.45 -3.14 -13.40
C GLU A 256 -6.12 -2.81 -14.09
N VAL A 257 -5.58 -3.74 -14.86
CA VAL A 257 -4.27 -3.61 -15.52
C VAL A 257 -4.46 -3.80 -17.02
N ASN A 258 -3.98 -2.83 -17.80
CA ASN A 258 -3.91 -2.94 -19.24
C ASN A 258 -2.84 -3.98 -19.63
N ASN A 259 -3.22 -4.99 -20.41
CA ASN A 259 -2.34 -6.09 -20.78
C ASN A 259 -1.18 -5.67 -21.71
N ALA A 260 -1.33 -4.57 -22.47
CA ALA A 260 -0.30 -4.11 -23.39
C ALA A 260 0.77 -3.25 -22.68
N SER A 261 0.37 -2.32 -21.81
CA SER A 261 1.30 -1.41 -21.12
C SER A 261 1.71 -1.87 -19.72
N ASN A 262 0.94 -2.79 -19.11
CA ASN A 262 0.98 -3.09 -17.68
C ASN A 262 0.65 -1.90 -16.77
N ASP A 263 0.08 -0.82 -17.33
CA ASP A 263 -0.45 0.30 -16.59
C ASP A 263 -1.73 -0.10 -15.85
N GLY A 264 -1.88 0.41 -14.63
CA GLY A 264 -2.93 -0.03 -13.72
C GLY A 264 -3.78 1.12 -13.19
N THR A 265 -5.07 0.86 -13.05
CA THR A 265 -6.04 1.71 -12.35
C THR A 265 -6.35 1.06 -11.00
N PHE A 266 -5.82 1.65 -9.94
CA PHE A 266 -6.06 1.20 -8.56
C PHE A 266 -7.36 1.79 -8.01
N GLN A 267 -8.11 0.96 -7.29
CA GLN A 267 -9.35 1.33 -6.64
C GLN A 267 -9.34 0.75 -5.22
N LEU A 268 -9.31 1.61 -4.22
CA LEU A 268 -9.53 1.18 -2.84
C LEU A 268 -10.99 0.74 -2.70
N ALA A 269 -11.25 -0.38 -2.03
CA ALA A 269 -12.61 -0.80 -1.74
C ALA A 269 -13.25 0.23 -0.81
N THR A 270 -14.39 0.79 -1.22
CA THR A 270 -15.13 1.77 -0.42
C THR A 270 -16.13 1.03 0.47
N PRO A 271 -16.01 1.11 1.81
CA PRO A 271 -16.99 0.52 2.70
C PRO A 271 -18.34 1.26 2.62
N PHE A 272 -19.46 0.53 2.58
CA PHE A 272 -20.82 1.08 2.56
C PHE A 272 -21.71 0.43 3.63
#